data_AF-A0A5S9M7M0-F1
#
_entry.id   AF-A0A5S9M7M0-F1
#
_cell.length_a   1.000
_cell.length_b   1.000
_cell.length_c   1.000
_cell.angle_alpha   90.00
_cell.angle_beta   90.00
_cell.angle_gamma   90.00
#
_symmetry.space_group_name_H-M   'P 1'
#
loop_
_entity.id
_entity.type
_entity.pdbx_description
1 polymer ?
#
loop_
_entity_poly.entity_id
_entity_poly.type
_entity_poly.pdbx_seq_one_letter_code
_entity_poly.pdbx_strand_id
1 'polypeptide(L)'
;MLEAFRAADNVLRQGVQGISDLIATPGLINLDFADVKTIMSNKGSALMGIGVATGENRAAEAAKKAISSPLLETAIDGAQGVIMNITGGTNLSLYEVQEAADIVASASDEDVNMIFGSVINDNLKDEIVVTVIATGFIEQEPEVSKPQRNPLGQGLKQNQSIPKKREVKREEHQQSSSQPRQNTQSSDDTLDIPTFLRNRNKR
;
A
#
# COMPACT_ATOMS: atom_id res chain seq x y z
N MET A 1 3.95 7.27 25.03
CA MET A 1 4.24 5.98 24.36
C MET A 1 3.04 5.04 24.39
N LEU A 2 2.42 4.76 25.55
CA LEU A 2 1.21 3.93 25.61
C LEU A 2 0.02 4.49 24.81
N GLU A 3 -0.16 5.82 24.81
CA GLU A 3 -1.22 6.48 24.03
C GLU A 3 -1.04 6.35 22.52
N ALA A 4 0.21 6.31 22.04
CA ALA A 4 0.50 6.12 20.61
C ALA A 4 0.15 4.70 20.14
N PHE A 5 0.44 3.69 20.96
CA PHE A 5 0.02 2.31 20.67
C PHE A 5 -1.51 2.16 20.70
N ARG A 6 -2.19 2.80 21.67
CA ARG A 6 -3.66 2.84 21.67
C ARG A 6 -4.23 3.49 20.41
N ALA A 7 -3.58 4.53 19.89
CA ALA A 7 -3.99 5.16 18.63
C ALA A 7 -3.82 4.20 17.45
N ALA A 8 -2.70 3.47 17.38
CA ALA A 8 -2.49 2.44 16.35
C ALA A 8 -3.54 1.32 16.44
N ASP A 9 -3.82 0.81 17.64
CA ASP A 9 -4.85 -0.21 17.87
C ASP A 9 -6.24 0.28 17.43
N ASN A 10 -6.54 1.57 17.65
CA ASN A 10 -7.79 2.18 17.22
C ASN A 10 -7.91 2.18 15.68
N VAL A 11 -6.84 2.55 14.96
CA VAL A 11 -6.82 2.54 13.49
C VAL A 11 -7.01 1.12 12.95
N LEU A 12 -6.30 0.14 13.50
CA LEU A 12 -6.45 -1.27 13.11
C LEU A 12 -7.88 -1.77 13.36
N ARG A 13 -8.46 -1.44 14.53
CA ARG A 13 -9.86 -1.77 14.84
C ARG A 13 -10.81 -1.15 13.82
N GLN A 14 -10.66 0.14 13.54
CA GLN A 14 -11.51 0.85 12.58
C GLN A 14 -11.39 0.26 11.18
N GLY A 15 -10.21 -0.22 10.80
CA GLY A 15 -10.02 -0.84 9.50
C GLY A 15 -10.73 -2.18 9.34
N VAL A 16 -10.60 -3.07 10.32
CA VAL A 16 -11.33 -4.34 10.31
C VAL A 16 -12.83 -4.11 10.42
N GLN A 17 -13.24 -3.19 11.29
CA GLN A 17 -14.65 -2.85 11.48
C GLN A 17 -15.26 -2.26 10.20
N GLY A 18 -14.56 -1.36 9.52
CA GLY A 18 -15.06 -0.69 8.31
C GLY A 18 -15.44 -1.66 7.20
N ILE A 19 -14.69 -2.76 7.04
CA ILE A 19 -15.01 -3.81 6.05
C ILE A 19 -16.03 -4.80 6.61
N SER A 20 -15.87 -5.19 7.88
CA SER A 20 -16.72 -6.23 8.48
C SER A 20 -18.16 -5.76 8.62
N ASP A 21 -18.37 -4.50 9.01
CA ASP A 21 -19.70 -3.93 9.20
C ASP A 21 -20.46 -3.86 7.85
N LEU A 22 -19.78 -3.57 6.74
CA LEU A 22 -20.39 -3.54 5.41
C LEU A 22 -21.03 -4.86 4.96
N ILE A 23 -20.57 -5.98 5.52
CA ILE A 23 -21.01 -7.34 5.16
C ILE A 23 -21.91 -7.94 6.24
N ALA A 24 -21.56 -7.71 7.51
CA ALA A 24 -22.14 -8.44 8.64
C ALA A 24 -23.29 -7.70 9.33
N THR A 25 -23.31 -6.36 9.29
CA THR A 25 -24.37 -5.58 9.94
C THR A 25 -25.38 -5.08 8.92
N PRO A 26 -26.69 -5.14 9.25
CA PRO A 26 -27.71 -4.52 8.42
C PRO A 26 -27.50 -3.01 8.31
N GLY A 27 -27.29 -2.58 7.09
CA GLY A 27 -27.19 -1.20 6.67
C GLY A 27 -28.32 -0.78 5.75
N LEU A 28 -28.35 0.51 5.42
CA LEU A 28 -29.26 1.06 4.42
C LEU A 28 -28.86 0.62 3.00
N ILE A 29 -27.55 0.48 2.77
CA ILE A 29 -26.94 -0.06 1.54
C ILE A 29 -25.92 -1.09 2.00
N ASN A 30 -26.22 -2.36 1.76
CA ASN A 30 -25.33 -3.47 2.08
C ASN A 30 -24.50 -3.84 0.86
N LEU A 31 -23.26 -4.22 1.12
CA LEU A 31 -22.38 -4.82 0.12
C LEU A 31 -22.32 -6.33 0.36
N ASP A 32 -22.08 -7.10 -0.69
CA ASP A 32 -21.84 -8.53 -0.53
C ASP A 32 -20.33 -8.83 -0.41
N PHE A 33 -20.02 -10.07 -0.02
CA PHE A 33 -18.63 -10.50 0.10
C PHE A 33 -17.91 -10.57 -1.26
N ALA A 34 -18.63 -10.75 -2.36
CA ALA A 34 -18.03 -10.84 -3.70
C ALA A 34 -17.53 -9.46 -4.17
N ASP A 35 -18.26 -8.39 -3.87
CA ASP A 35 -17.88 -7.00 -4.15
C ASP A 35 -16.60 -6.63 -3.40
N VAL A 36 -16.58 -6.87 -2.08
CA VAL A 36 -15.40 -6.61 -1.23
C VAL A 36 -14.22 -7.45 -1.70
N LYS A 37 -14.44 -8.74 -1.99
CA LYS A 37 -13.37 -9.62 -2.50
C LYS A 37 -12.81 -9.11 -3.83
N THR A 38 -13.65 -8.58 -4.72
CA THR A 38 -13.22 -8.07 -6.03
C THR A 38 -12.32 -6.86 -5.90
N ILE A 39 -12.61 -5.96 -4.95
CA ILE A 39 -11.77 -4.80 -4.68
C ILE A 39 -10.49 -5.18 -3.95
N MET A 40 -10.53 -6.10 -2.98
CA MET A 40 -9.35 -6.38 -2.14
C MET A 40 -8.40 -7.45 -2.70
N SER A 41 -8.86 -8.33 -3.60
CA SER A 41 -8.05 -9.47 -4.06
C SER A 41 -6.93 -9.05 -5.00
N ASN A 42 -5.70 -9.51 -4.71
CA ASN A 42 -4.51 -9.33 -5.57
C ASN A 42 -4.19 -7.87 -5.92
N LYS A 43 -4.59 -6.92 -5.07
CA LYS A 43 -4.37 -5.47 -5.29
C LYS A 43 -3.10 -4.91 -4.63
N GLY A 44 -2.32 -5.74 -3.94
CA GLY A 44 -1.09 -5.29 -3.27
C GLY A 44 -1.39 -4.36 -2.11
N SER A 45 -0.74 -3.21 -2.09
CA SER A 45 -0.83 -2.24 -1.00
C SER A 45 -2.21 -1.58 -0.92
N ALA A 46 -2.63 -1.30 0.32
CA ALA A 46 -3.88 -0.63 0.64
C ALA A 46 -3.64 0.50 1.63
N LEU A 47 -4.37 1.61 1.46
CA LEU A 47 -4.33 2.78 2.33
C LEU A 47 -5.72 3.04 2.88
N MET A 48 -5.78 3.65 4.06
CA MET A 48 -7.04 3.92 4.77
C MET A 48 -7.14 5.39 5.15
N GLY A 49 -8.32 5.96 4.98
CA GLY A 49 -8.66 7.29 5.46
C GLY A 49 -9.92 7.25 6.31
N ILE A 50 -9.91 8.00 7.42
CA ILE A 50 -11.07 8.06 8.33
C ILE A 50 -11.42 9.51 8.57
N GLY A 51 -12.69 9.83 8.41
CA GLY A 51 -13.25 11.15 8.66
C GLY A 51 -14.48 11.07 9.55
N VAL A 52 -14.58 11.99 10.49
CA VAL A 52 -15.71 12.09 11.42
C VAL A 52 -16.24 13.52 11.40
N ALA A 53 -17.56 13.67 11.32
CA ALA A 53 -18.20 14.97 11.39
C ALA A 53 -19.62 14.88 11.96
N THR A 54 -20.14 16.03 12.37
CA THR A 54 -21.46 16.21 13.00
C THR A 54 -22.12 17.49 12.44
N GLY A 55 -23.43 17.62 12.59
CA GLY A 55 -24.18 18.80 12.14
C GLY A 55 -24.78 18.67 10.73
N GLU A 56 -25.11 19.80 10.11
CA GLU A 56 -25.92 19.87 8.88
C GLU A 56 -25.18 19.38 7.62
N ASN A 57 -23.87 19.57 7.56
CA ASN A 57 -23.04 19.18 6.41
C ASN A 57 -22.06 18.04 6.75
N ARG A 58 -22.46 17.19 7.70
CA ARG A 58 -21.61 16.15 8.29
C ARG A 58 -21.15 15.11 7.28
N ALA A 59 -21.96 14.75 6.29
CA ALA A 59 -21.58 13.77 5.29
C ALA A 59 -20.42 14.28 4.42
N ALA A 60 -20.57 15.48 3.86
CA ALA A 60 -19.54 16.10 3.03
C ALA A 60 -18.25 16.37 3.81
N GLU A 61 -18.36 16.85 5.04
CA GLU A 61 -17.19 17.10 5.88
C GLU A 61 -16.47 15.81 6.28
N ALA A 62 -17.20 14.75 6.63
CA ALA A 62 -16.60 13.46 6.96
C ALA A 62 -15.89 12.87 5.75
N ALA A 63 -16.50 12.91 4.56
CA ALA A 63 -15.87 12.46 3.32
C ALA A 63 -14.57 13.22 3.02
N LYS A 64 -14.59 14.56 3.10
CA LYS A 64 -13.40 15.41 2.92
C LYS A 64 -12.28 15.07 3.90
N LYS A 65 -12.61 14.87 5.18
CA LYS A 65 -11.64 14.47 6.21
C LYS A 65 -11.06 13.08 5.94
N ALA A 66 -11.87 12.16 5.42
CA ALA A 66 -11.41 10.81 5.11
C ALA A 66 -10.38 10.82 3.97
N ILE A 67 -10.65 11.53 2.86
CA ILE A 67 -9.72 11.62 1.72
C ILE A 67 -8.47 12.45 2.02
N SER A 68 -8.54 13.37 2.99
CA SER A 68 -7.39 14.17 3.44
C SER A 68 -6.71 13.59 4.69
N SER A 69 -7.00 12.33 5.06
CA SER A 69 -6.49 11.73 6.28
C SER A 69 -4.98 11.50 6.18
N PRO A 70 -4.17 11.78 7.23
CA PRO A 70 -2.73 11.48 7.23
C PRO A 70 -2.39 9.99 7.10
N LEU A 71 -3.39 9.11 7.25
CA LEU A 71 -3.26 7.67 7.04
C LEU A 71 -3.25 7.28 5.56
N LEU A 72 -3.64 8.20 4.67
CA LEU A 72 -3.45 8.11 3.23
C LEU A 72 -2.10 8.76 2.90
N GLU A 73 -1.03 7.95 2.80
CA GLU A 73 0.32 8.44 2.46
C GLU A 73 0.41 8.97 1.03
N THR A 74 -0.43 8.43 0.14
CA THR A 74 -0.63 8.89 -1.23
C THR A 74 -2.06 9.41 -1.35
N ALA A 75 -2.29 10.38 -2.23
CA ALA A 75 -3.64 10.77 -2.59
C ALA A 75 -4.44 9.52 -3.05
N ILE A 76 -5.76 9.57 -2.91
CA ILE A 76 -6.63 8.47 -3.40
C ILE A 76 -6.56 8.32 -4.92
N ASP A 77 -6.08 9.36 -5.61
CA ASP A 77 -5.63 9.36 -7.00
C ASP A 77 -4.56 8.28 -7.24
N GLY A 78 -4.79 7.40 -8.23
CA GLY A 78 -3.97 6.24 -8.53
C GLY A 78 -4.41 4.92 -7.88
N ALA A 79 -5.48 4.91 -7.09
CA ALA A 79 -6.09 3.69 -6.60
C ALA A 79 -6.93 3.02 -7.70
N GLN A 80 -6.80 1.69 -7.87
CA GLN A 80 -7.63 0.94 -8.82
C GLN A 80 -8.97 0.50 -8.23
N GLY A 81 -9.06 0.46 -6.90
CA GLY A 81 -10.26 0.02 -6.21
C GLY A 81 -10.43 0.76 -4.89
N VAL A 82 -11.65 1.23 -4.63
CA VAL A 82 -12.01 1.98 -3.43
C VAL A 82 -13.20 1.33 -2.75
N ILE A 83 -13.10 1.13 -1.44
CA ILE A 83 -14.22 0.73 -0.57
C ILE A 83 -14.52 1.91 0.35
N MET A 84 -15.77 2.37 0.36
CA MET A 84 -16.23 3.40 1.29
C MET A 84 -17.31 2.84 2.22
N ASN A 85 -17.08 2.94 3.53
CA ASN A 85 -18.08 2.66 4.55
C ASN A 85 -18.56 3.96 5.19
N ILE A 86 -19.88 4.14 5.24
CA ILE A 86 -20.52 5.27 5.91
C ILE A 86 -21.31 4.76 7.11
N THR A 87 -20.82 5.01 8.32
CA THR A 87 -21.54 4.67 9.54
C THR A 87 -22.21 5.92 10.09
N GLY A 88 -23.52 5.86 10.32
CA GLY A 88 -24.29 6.97 10.90
C GLY A 88 -25.37 6.47 11.84
N GLY A 89 -26.06 7.42 12.48
CA GLY A 89 -27.24 7.12 13.30
C GLY A 89 -28.45 6.70 12.47
N THR A 90 -29.57 6.49 13.16
CA THR A 90 -30.89 6.25 12.52
C THR A 90 -31.39 7.43 11.68
N ASN A 91 -30.75 8.59 11.79
CA ASN A 91 -30.99 9.79 11.00
C ASN A 91 -30.17 9.84 9.70
N LEU A 92 -29.37 8.81 9.37
CA LEU A 92 -28.60 8.75 8.13
C LEU A 92 -29.54 8.64 6.92
N SER A 93 -29.44 9.60 6.01
CA SER A 93 -30.25 9.67 4.80
C SER A 93 -29.49 9.16 3.57
N LEU A 94 -30.25 8.71 2.55
CA LEU A 94 -29.67 8.36 1.25
C LEU A 94 -28.98 9.56 0.57
N TYR A 95 -29.47 10.79 0.82
CA TYR A 95 -28.86 12.00 0.29
C TYR A 95 -27.45 12.22 0.84
N GLU A 96 -27.27 12.07 2.16
CA GLU A 96 -25.97 12.16 2.81
C GLU A 96 -25.00 11.09 2.29
N VAL A 97 -25.49 9.87 2.09
CA VAL A 97 -24.70 8.77 1.53
C VAL A 97 -24.23 9.08 0.10
N GLN A 98 -25.13 9.60 -0.73
CA GLN A 98 -24.82 10.03 -2.10
C GLN A 98 -23.79 11.17 -2.10
N GLU A 99 -23.99 12.20 -1.27
CA GLU A 99 -23.09 13.35 -1.20
C GLU A 99 -21.67 12.95 -0.78
N ALA A 100 -21.54 12.06 0.20
CA ALA A 100 -20.24 11.53 0.60
C ALA A 100 -19.59 10.70 -0.53
N ALA A 101 -20.36 9.88 -1.23
CA ALA A 101 -19.88 9.08 -2.36
C ALA A 101 -19.37 9.96 -3.50
N ASP A 102 -20.12 10.98 -3.87
CA ASP A 102 -19.77 11.90 -4.96
C ASP A 102 -18.45 12.63 -4.68
N ILE A 103 -18.20 13.02 -3.41
CA ILE A 103 -16.95 13.67 -3.00
C ILE A 103 -15.76 12.73 -3.12
N VAL A 104 -15.89 11.48 -2.67
CA VAL A 104 -14.81 10.50 -2.75
C VAL A 104 -14.55 10.09 -4.20
N ALA A 105 -15.61 9.90 -4.99
CA ALA A 105 -15.51 9.61 -6.42
C ALA A 105 -14.82 10.75 -7.18
N SER A 106 -15.17 12.01 -6.89
CA SER A 106 -14.55 13.19 -7.52
C SER A 106 -13.07 13.37 -7.17
N ALA A 107 -12.62 12.77 -6.06
CA ALA A 107 -11.22 12.80 -5.64
C ALA A 107 -10.41 11.61 -6.18
N SER A 108 -11.08 10.61 -6.76
CA SER A 108 -10.48 9.38 -7.28
C SER A 108 -10.39 9.42 -8.81
N ASP A 109 -9.69 8.46 -9.41
CA ASP A 109 -9.61 8.32 -10.87
C ASP A 109 -10.97 7.95 -11.50
N GLU A 110 -11.24 8.43 -12.72
CA GLU A 110 -12.48 8.11 -13.45
C GLU A 110 -12.68 6.60 -13.70
N ASP A 111 -11.57 5.85 -13.79
CA ASP A 111 -11.57 4.40 -14.04
C ASP A 111 -11.52 3.56 -12.75
N VAL A 112 -11.65 4.18 -11.56
CA VAL A 112 -11.61 3.47 -10.29
C VAL A 112 -12.85 2.60 -10.11
N ASN A 113 -12.67 1.36 -9.66
CA ASN A 113 -13.81 0.56 -9.20
C ASN A 113 -14.14 0.94 -7.76
N MET A 114 -15.18 1.75 -7.57
CA MET A 114 -15.63 2.19 -6.26
C MET A 114 -16.87 1.42 -5.81
N ILE A 115 -16.79 0.81 -4.63
CA ILE A 115 -17.94 0.24 -3.92
C ILE A 115 -18.17 1.03 -2.63
N PHE A 116 -19.43 1.23 -2.28
CA PHE A 116 -19.78 1.89 -1.04
C PHE A 116 -20.99 1.26 -0.39
N GLY A 117 -21.02 1.29 0.94
CA GLY A 117 -22.16 0.90 1.72
C GLY A 117 -22.31 1.78 2.94
N SER A 118 -23.41 1.57 3.66
CA SER A 118 -23.78 2.42 4.77
C SER A 118 -24.37 1.60 5.90
N VAL A 119 -23.88 1.81 7.12
CA VAL A 119 -24.24 1.05 8.31
C VAL A 119 -24.96 1.97 9.30
N ILE A 120 -26.04 1.48 9.90
CA ILE A 120 -26.77 2.20 10.93
C ILE A 120 -26.26 1.74 12.31
N ASN A 121 -25.79 2.69 13.12
CA ASN A 121 -25.35 2.47 14.49
C ASN A 121 -26.10 3.42 15.43
N ASP A 122 -27.02 2.87 16.22
CA ASP A 122 -27.87 3.64 17.15
C ASP A 122 -27.07 4.40 18.23
N ASN A 123 -25.81 4.03 18.47
CA ASN A 123 -24.94 4.74 19.40
C ASN A 123 -24.43 6.07 18.81
N LEU A 124 -24.37 6.17 17.48
CA LEU A 124 -24.05 7.39 16.77
C LEU A 124 -25.34 8.19 16.62
N LYS A 125 -25.43 9.35 17.27
CA LYS A 125 -26.60 10.23 17.17
C LYS A 125 -26.50 11.08 15.91
N ASP A 126 -25.86 12.24 16.04
CA ASP A 126 -25.69 13.22 14.96
C ASP A 126 -24.33 13.07 14.26
N GLU A 127 -23.57 12.03 14.60
CA GLU A 127 -22.24 11.77 14.06
C GLU A 127 -22.30 10.84 12.85
N ILE A 128 -21.52 11.18 11.82
CA ILE A 128 -21.22 10.30 10.70
C ILE A 128 -19.71 10.02 10.69
N VAL A 129 -19.38 8.75 10.49
CA VAL A 129 -18.02 8.24 10.30
C VAL A 129 -17.91 7.72 8.88
N VAL A 130 -17.03 8.33 8.07
CA VAL A 130 -16.69 7.86 6.73
C VAL A 130 -15.32 7.20 6.79
N THR A 131 -15.26 5.93 6.39
CA THR A 131 -14.02 5.17 6.25
C THR A 131 -13.80 4.88 4.78
N VAL A 132 -12.65 5.26 4.25
CA VAL A 132 -12.26 5.01 2.86
C VAL A 132 -11.06 4.08 2.86
N ILE A 133 -11.11 3.05 2.01
CA ILE A 133 -10.05 2.07 1.84
C ILE A 133 -9.71 2.03 0.37
N ALA A 134 -8.51 2.49 0.03
CA ALA A 134 -8.01 2.52 -1.31
C ALA A 134 -7.01 1.37 -1.54
N THR A 135 -7.10 0.71 -2.67
CA THR A 135 -6.32 -0.49 -3.01
C THR A 135 -5.83 -0.43 -4.44
N GLY A 136 -4.77 -1.18 -4.76
CA GLY A 136 -4.31 -1.28 -6.14
C GLY A 136 -3.44 -0.11 -6.58
N PHE A 137 -2.77 0.55 -5.63
CA PHE A 137 -1.80 1.59 -5.94
C PHE A 137 -0.66 1.01 -6.78
N ILE A 138 -0.36 1.65 -7.91
CA ILE A 138 0.79 1.30 -8.73
C ILE A 138 2.03 1.79 -7.99
N GLU A 139 2.87 0.86 -7.52
CA GLU A 139 4.20 1.20 -7.03
C GLU A 139 5.01 1.78 -8.18
N GLN A 140 5.06 3.12 -8.27
CA GLN A 140 6.10 3.76 -9.06
C GLN A 140 7.41 3.51 -8.32
N GLU A 141 8.19 2.52 -8.78
CA GLU A 141 9.59 2.42 -8.37
C GLU A 141 10.22 3.80 -8.54
N PRO A 142 10.88 4.37 -7.51
CA PRO A 142 11.56 5.63 -7.68
C PRO A 142 12.59 5.43 -8.78
N GLU A 143 12.38 6.07 -9.93
CA GLU A 143 13.34 6.17 -11.03
C GLU A 143 14.66 6.63 -10.41
N VAL A 144 15.56 5.67 -10.17
CA VAL A 144 16.91 5.95 -9.71
C VAL A 144 17.56 6.65 -10.89
N SER A 145 17.47 7.98 -10.89
CA SER A 145 18.00 8.85 -11.92
C SER A 145 19.48 8.52 -12.10
N LYS A 146 19.78 7.71 -13.13
CA LYS A 146 21.15 7.37 -13.49
C LYS A 146 21.84 8.70 -13.76
N PRO A 147 22.95 9.02 -13.08
CA PRO A 147 23.63 10.28 -13.32
C PRO A 147 24.06 10.34 -14.78
N GLN A 148 23.43 11.22 -15.55
CA GLN A 148 23.84 11.53 -16.92
C GLN A 148 25.26 12.12 -16.84
N ARG A 149 26.25 11.30 -17.22
CA ARG A 149 27.59 11.80 -17.50
C ARG A 149 27.51 12.64 -18.77
N ASN A 150 27.53 13.95 -18.65
CA ASN A 150 27.78 14.87 -19.76
C ASN A 150 29.16 14.60 -20.36
N PRO A 151 29.29 14.25 -21.66
CA PRO A 151 30.57 14.28 -22.34
C PRO A 151 30.73 15.67 -22.97
N LEU A 152 31.30 16.62 -22.22
CA LEU A 152 31.72 17.92 -22.75
C LEU A 152 33.23 18.04 -22.59
N GLY A 153 33.98 17.92 -23.69
CA GLY A 153 35.43 18.15 -23.68
C GLY A 153 36.18 17.44 -24.80
N GLN A 154 35.93 17.83 -26.05
CA GLN A 154 36.76 17.45 -27.19
C GLN A 154 37.81 18.55 -27.40
N GLY A 155 39.09 18.21 -27.30
CA GLY A 155 40.19 19.01 -27.84
C GLY A 155 41.26 19.43 -26.83
N LEU A 156 42.41 18.77 -26.88
CA LEU A 156 43.73 19.38 -27.17
C LEU A 156 44.81 18.30 -27.00
N LYS A 157 45.38 17.89 -28.13
CA LYS A 157 46.63 17.12 -28.18
C LYS A 157 47.77 18.06 -27.81
N GLN A 158 48.59 17.71 -26.83
CA GLN A 158 49.98 18.17 -26.82
C GLN A 158 50.92 17.10 -26.29
N ASN A 159 51.93 16.87 -27.11
CA ASN A 159 52.98 15.89 -27.02
C ASN A 159 54.20 16.54 -26.35
N GLN A 160 54.66 16.08 -25.19
CA GLN A 160 56.01 16.35 -24.68
C GLN A 160 56.54 15.16 -23.85
N SER A 161 57.86 15.07 -23.81
CA SER A 161 58.66 13.85 -23.75
C SER A 161 59.64 13.81 -22.56
N ILE A 162 59.80 12.63 -21.92
CA ILE A 162 61.05 12.02 -21.34
C ILE A 162 61.57 12.57 -19.96
N PRO A 163 62.24 11.81 -19.02
CA PRO A 163 62.16 10.38 -18.60
C PRO A 163 62.40 10.06 -17.08
N LYS A 164 62.31 8.76 -16.73
CA LYS A 164 63.05 7.94 -15.71
C LYS A 164 63.10 8.34 -14.20
N LYS A 165 62.61 7.43 -13.35
CA LYS A 165 63.47 6.74 -12.35
C LYS A 165 62.89 5.36 -11.97
N ARG A 166 63.79 4.48 -11.57
CA ARG A 166 63.77 3.02 -11.49
C ARG A 166 63.79 2.58 -10.02
N GLU A 167 63.04 1.57 -9.63
CA GLU A 167 63.35 0.66 -8.49
C GLU A 167 62.41 -0.57 -8.56
N VAL A 168 62.89 -1.75 -8.98
CA VAL A 168 63.56 -2.85 -8.24
C VAL A 168 62.57 -3.92 -7.76
N LYS A 169 63.04 -5.16 -7.89
CA LYS A 169 62.41 -6.46 -8.03
C LYS A 169 62.41 -7.24 -6.70
N ARG A 170 61.35 -8.02 -6.42
CA ARG A 170 61.35 -9.31 -5.66
C ARG A 170 59.91 -9.89 -5.73
N GLU A 171 59.61 -10.95 -6.50
CA GLU A 171 59.80 -12.40 -6.23
C GLU A 171 59.09 -12.84 -4.90
N GLU A 172 58.22 -13.86 -4.80
CA GLU A 172 57.82 -14.97 -5.68
C GLU A 172 56.69 -15.83 -5.02
N HIS A 173 55.98 -16.63 -5.85
CA HIS A 173 55.19 -17.86 -5.57
C HIS A 173 53.85 -17.75 -4.77
N GLN A 174 52.76 -18.49 -5.06
CA GLN A 174 52.63 -19.83 -5.61
C GLN A 174 51.23 -20.16 -6.20
N GLN A 175 51.18 -21.25 -6.97
CA GLN A 175 50.15 -21.84 -7.84
C GLN A 175 48.79 -22.19 -7.19
N SER A 176 47.70 -22.25 -7.98
CA SER A 176 47.10 -23.53 -8.48
C SER A 176 45.64 -23.44 -8.98
N SER A 177 45.43 -24.06 -10.15
CA SER A 177 44.29 -24.89 -10.64
C SER A 177 42.81 -24.46 -10.50
N SER A 178 42.22 -24.20 -11.67
CA SER A 178 40.98 -24.75 -12.27
C SER A 178 39.93 -25.58 -11.46
N GLN A 179 38.70 -25.01 -11.44
CA GLN A 179 37.33 -25.58 -11.46
C GLN A 179 36.75 -26.35 -10.24
N PRO A 180 35.40 -26.52 -10.08
CA PRO A 180 34.24 -25.86 -10.71
C PRO A 180 33.16 -25.31 -9.72
N ARG A 181 32.17 -24.60 -10.28
CA ARG A 181 30.97 -24.03 -9.63
C ARG A 181 30.12 -25.07 -8.87
N GLN A 182 29.65 -24.71 -7.67
CA GLN A 182 28.52 -25.39 -7.01
C GLN A 182 27.38 -24.41 -6.73
N ASN A 183 26.19 -24.86 -7.15
CA ASN A 183 24.86 -24.34 -6.87
C ASN A 183 24.60 -24.17 -5.38
N THR A 184 24.17 -22.98 -4.96
CA THR A 184 23.38 -22.79 -3.73
C THR A 184 21.96 -22.43 -4.13
N GLN A 185 21.14 -23.48 -4.29
CA GLN A 185 19.70 -23.37 -4.45
C GLN A 185 19.01 -23.70 -3.12
N SER A 186 18.18 -22.76 -2.69
CA SER A 186 16.95 -22.91 -1.89
C SER A 186 17.01 -23.70 -0.58
N SER A 187 17.25 -22.96 0.51
CA SER A 187 16.93 -23.37 1.88
C SER A 187 15.54 -22.90 2.34
N ASP A 188 14.64 -22.53 1.42
CA ASP A 188 13.31 -21.96 1.75
C ASP A 188 12.14 -22.94 1.49
N ASP A 189 12.30 -23.91 0.59
CA ASP A 189 11.21 -24.82 0.18
C ASP A 189 10.93 -25.98 1.17
N THR A 190 11.55 -25.99 2.35
CA THR A 190 11.45 -27.12 3.30
C THR A 190 10.44 -26.91 4.44
N LEU A 191 9.80 -25.75 4.51
CA LEU A 191 8.81 -25.40 5.54
C LEU A 191 7.35 -25.70 5.12
N ASP A 192 7.08 -25.79 3.82
CA ASP A 192 5.72 -26.00 3.28
C ASP A 192 5.29 -27.47 3.16
N ILE A 193 6.17 -28.42 3.50
CA ILE A 193 5.86 -29.85 3.41
C ILE A 193 5.60 -30.40 4.82
N PRO A 194 4.38 -30.89 5.11
CA PRO A 194 4.08 -31.53 6.38
C PRO A 194 5.03 -32.69 6.70
N THR A 195 5.48 -32.77 7.96
CA THR A 195 6.53 -33.68 8.45
C THR A 195 6.31 -35.16 8.09
N PHE A 196 5.06 -35.60 7.92
CA PHE A 196 4.72 -36.97 7.58
C PHE A 196 5.06 -37.38 6.14
N LEU A 197 5.20 -36.43 5.20
CA LEU A 197 5.64 -36.71 3.81
C LEU A 197 7.15 -36.79 3.67
N ARG A 198 7.92 -36.14 4.56
CA ARG A 198 9.38 -36.07 4.50
C ARG A 198 10.07 -37.41 4.77
N ASN A 199 9.44 -38.30 5.53
CA ASN A 199 10.10 -39.48 6.11
C ASN A 199 9.74 -40.82 5.43
N ARG A 200 9.07 -40.80 4.27
CA ARG A 200 8.69 -42.03 3.54
C ARG A 200 9.79 -42.60 2.63
N ASN A 201 10.81 -41.82 2.27
CA ASN A 201 11.90 -42.24 1.37
C ASN A 201 13.19 -42.69 2.09
N LYS A 202 13.10 -43.07 3.37
CA LYS A 202 14.26 -43.55 4.16
C LYS A 202 14.08 -44.96 4.76
N ARG A 203 13.35 -45.84 4.08
CA ARG A 203 13.36 -47.28 4.37
C ARG A 203 13.71 -48.07 3.14
#